data_AF-A0A1H7US19-F1
#
_entry.id   AF-A0A1H7US19-F1
#
_cell.length_a   1.000
_cell.length_b   1.000
_cell.length_c   1.000
_cell.angle_alpha   90.00
_cell.angle_beta   90.00
_cell.angle_gamma   90.00
#
_symmetry.space_group_name_H-M   'P 1'
#
loop_
_entity.id
_entity.type
_entity.pdbx_description
1 polymer ?
#
loop_
_entity_poly.entity_id
_entity_poly.type
_entity_poly.pdbx_seq_one_letter_code
_entity_poly.pdbx_strand_id
1 'polypeptide(L)'
;MSTREEVVMALRRAQELSDRHWHCLDQPVALMAGGRTWTGPAADAFAGELARRRTEVWQALRDVIAELDDLLARMPAEGRETV
;
A
#
# COMPACT_ATOMS: atom_id res chain seq x y z
N MET A 1 -6.13 -26.11 3.40
CA MET A 1 -6.26 -24.84 2.64
C MET A 1 -5.53 -25.02 1.34
N SER A 2 -6.12 -24.58 0.24
CA SER A 2 -5.41 -24.54 -1.03
C SER A 2 -4.52 -23.32 -1.14
N THR A 3 -3.50 -23.38 -1.99
CA THR A 3 -2.64 -22.22 -2.29
C THR A 3 -3.47 -21.04 -2.80
N ARG A 4 -4.62 -21.30 -3.47
CA ARG A 4 -5.52 -20.24 -3.93
C ARG A 4 -6.19 -19.52 -2.75
N GLU A 5 -6.67 -20.26 -1.77
CA GLU A 5 -7.27 -19.70 -0.54
C GLU A 5 -6.25 -18.84 0.24
N GLU A 6 -5.00 -19.28 0.32
CA GLU A 6 -3.92 -18.51 0.96
C GLU A 6 -3.68 -17.16 0.27
N VAL A 7 -3.62 -17.14 -1.06
CA VAL A 7 -3.43 -15.90 -1.83
C VAL A 7 -4.66 -14.98 -1.70
N VAL A 8 -5.88 -15.53 -1.69
CA VAL A 8 -7.10 -14.73 -1.44
C VAL A 8 -7.08 -14.08 -0.05
N MET A 9 -6.67 -14.82 0.98
CA MET A 9 -6.54 -14.28 2.34
C MET A 9 -5.46 -13.21 2.40
N ALA A 10 -4.31 -13.42 1.75
CA ALA A 10 -3.22 -12.44 1.67
C ALA A 10 -3.68 -11.15 0.99
N LEU A 11 -4.41 -11.25 -0.13
CA LEU A 11 -4.97 -10.09 -0.85
C LEU A 11 -5.95 -9.30 0.02
N ARG A 12 -6.91 -9.98 0.66
CA ARG A 12 -7.86 -9.33 1.57
C ARG A 12 -7.14 -8.60 2.69
N ARG A 13 -6.10 -9.24 3.26
CA ARG A 13 -5.33 -8.64 4.34
C ARG A 13 -4.54 -7.41 3.88
N ALA A 14 -3.96 -7.46 2.68
CA ALA A 14 -3.27 -6.33 2.07
C ALA A 14 -4.23 -5.16 1.80
N GLN A 15 -5.43 -5.43 1.29
CA GLN A 15 -6.48 -4.44 1.06
C GLN A 15 -6.94 -3.79 2.38
N GLU A 16 -7.21 -4.58 3.42
CA GLU A 16 -7.59 -4.05 4.74
C GLU A 16 -6.51 -3.13 5.34
N LEU A 17 -5.24 -3.53 5.24
CA LEU A 17 -4.11 -2.73 5.72
C LEU A 17 -3.96 -1.46 4.88
N SER A 18 -4.16 -1.55 3.57
CA SER A 18 -4.20 -0.41 2.67
C SER A 18 -5.26 0.58 3.09
N ASP A 19 -6.52 0.16 3.20
CA ASP A 19 -7.62 1.07 3.54
C ASP A 19 -7.41 1.75 4.90
N ARG A 20 -6.89 1.01 5.89
CA ARG A 20 -6.64 1.54 7.23
C ARG A 20 -5.51 2.57 7.25
N HIS A 21 -4.46 2.34 6.47
CA HIS A 21 -3.22 3.12 6.55
C HIS A 21 -3.00 4.05 5.36
N TRP A 22 -3.90 4.06 4.38
CA TRP A 22 -3.76 4.86 3.16
C TRP A 22 -3.48 6.32 3.49
N HIS A 23 -4.25 6.91 4.40
CA HIS A 23 -4.16 8.32 4.74
C HIS A 23 -3.25 8.64 5.95
N CYS A 24 -2.52 7.67 6.51
CA CYS A 24 -1.83 7.87 7.79
C CYS A 24 -0.71 8.92 7.74
N LEU A 25 -0.14 9.18 6.55
CA LEU A 25 0.92 10.16 6.34
C LEU A 25 0.41 11.50 5.75
N ASP A 26 -0.87 11.60 5.41
CA ASP A 26 -1.44 12.81 4.79
C ASP A 26 -1.38 14.00 5.75
N GLN A 27 -1.79 13.79 7.00
CA GLN A 27 -1.80 14.84 8.02
C GLN A 27 -0.38 15.32 8.37
N PRO A 28 0.61 14.44 8.66
CA PRO A 28 2.01 14.86 8.83
C PRO A 28 2.56 15.68 7.66
N VAL A 29 2.29 15.25 6.41
CA VAL A 29 2.73 15.98 5.21
C VAL A 29 2.07 17.36 5.13
N ALA A 30 0.77 17.46 5.41
CA ALA A 30 0.04 18.73 5.41
C ALA A 30 0.54 19.69 6.50
N LEU A 31 0.88 19.18 7.69
CA LEU A 31 1.43 19.97 8.79
C LEU A 31 2.80 20.55 8.44
N MET A 32 3.66 19.76 7.80
CA MET A 32 4.98 20.22 7.33
C MET A 32 4.87 21.25 6.21
N ALA A 33 3.98 21.04 5.24
CA ALA A 33 3.75 21.98 4.14
C ALA A 33 3.19 23.34 4.62
N GLY A 34 2.51 23.36 5.78
CA GLY A 34 1.91 24.57 6.33
C GLY A 34 2.90 25.59 6.90
N GLY A 35 4.15 25.20 7.20
CA GLY A 35 5.22 26.11 7.64
C GLY A 35 4.95 26.89 8.93
N ARG A 36 3.92 26.53 9.71
CA ARG A 36 3.48 27.31 10.89
C ARG A 36 4.18 26.92 12.20
N THR A 37 4.78 25.73 12.27
CA THR A 37 5.31 25.18 13.53
C THR A 37 6.80 24.84 13.47
N TRP A 38 7.30 24.42 12.31
CA TRP A 38 8.71 24.11 12.10
C TRP A 38 9.14 24.62 10.72
N THR A 39 10.19 25.45 10.69
CA THR A 39 10.65 26.15 9.48
C THR A 39 12.17 26.14 9.38
N GLY A 40 12.68 26.40 8.18
CA GLY A 40 14.11 26.45 7.87
C GLY A 40 14.61 25.22 7.09
N PRO A 41 15.88 25.21 6.68
CA PRO A 41 16.40 24.23 5.70
C PRO A 41 16.24 22.76 6.13
N ALA A 42 16.37 22.49 7.43
CA ALA A 42 16.16 21.15 7.97
C ALA A 42 14.69 20.72 7.92
N ALA A 43 13.75 21.65 8.14
CA ALA A 43 12.31 21.38 8.02
C ALA A 43 11.94 21.10 6.55
N ASP A 44 12.50 21.85 5.60
CA ASP A 44 12.27 21.66 4.18
C ASP A 44 12.79 20.30 3.69
N ALA A 45 14.01 19.93 4.11
CA ALA A 45 14.59 18.62 3.80
C ALA A 45 13.76 17.47 4.38
N PHE A 46 13.29 17.61 5.62
CA PHE A 46 12.43 16.62 6.25
C PHE A 46 11.06 16.51 5.55
N ALA A 47 10.46 17.64 5.18
CA ALA A 47 9.19 17.66 4.45
C ALA A 47 9.31 16.94 3.10
N GLY A 48 10.40 17.17 2.36
CA GLY A 48 10.71 16.47 1.11
C GLY A 48 10.88 14.96 1.31
N GLU A 49 11.65 14.55 2.32
CA GLU A 49 11.84 13.13 2.65
C GLU A 49 10.52 12.46 3.06
N LEU A 50 9.70 13.12 3.88
CA LEU A 50 8.40 12.61 4.31
C LEU A 50 7.45 12.42 3.12
N ALA A 51 7.40 13.36 2.19
CA ALA A 51 6.58 13.25 0.98
C ALA A 51 7.07 12.12 0.07
N ARG A 52 8.39 11.94 -0.07
CA ARG A 52 8.99 10.83 -0.81
C ARG A 52 8.64 9.49 -0.18
N ARG A 53 8.83 9.33 1.14
CA ARG A 53 8.51 8.09 1.86
C ARG A 53 7.04 7.73 1.80
N ARG A 54 6.15 8.72 1.88
CA ARG A 54 4.71 8.50 1.66
C ARG A 54 4.44 7.90 0.28
N THR A 55 5.04 8.48 -0.76
CA THR A 55 4.88 7.99 -2.13
C THR A 55 5.42 6.57 -2.28
N GLU A 56 6.58 6.26 -1.71
CA GLU A 56 7.17 4.92 -1.73
C GLU A 56 6.29 3.87 -1.06
N VAL A 57 5.75 4.17 0.12
CA VAL A 57 4.85 3.25 0.85
C VAL A 57 3.59 2.98 0.04
N TRP A 58 2.99 4.02 -0.54
CA TRP A 58 1.79 3.88 -1.36
C TRP A 58 2.03 3.09 -2.64
N GLN A 59 3.17 3.32 -3.29
CA GLN A 59 3.53 2.58 -4.50
C GLN A 59 3.77 1.11 -4.17
N ALA A 60 4.59 0.80 -3.15
CA ALA A 60 4.87 -0.57 -2.75
C ALA A 60 3.59 -1.35 -2.37
N LEU A 61 2.63 -0.68 -1.70
CA LEU A 61 1.37 -1.30 -1.34
C LEU A 61 0.48 -1.61 -2.55
N ARG A 62 0.44 -0.69 -3.53
CA ARG A 62 -0.26 -0.92 -4.80
C ARG A 62 0.36 -2.07 -5.59
N ASP A 63 1.69 -2.13 -5.63
CA ASP A 63 2.43 -3.17 -6.34
C ASP A 63 2.13 -4.54 -5.72
N VAL A 64 2.16 -4.66 -4.40
CA VAL A 64 1.80 -5.92 -3.70
C VAL A 64 0.37 -6.36 -3.99
N ILE A 65 -0.60 -5.43 -3.96
CA ILE A 65 -2.00 -5.75 -4.27
C ILE A 65 -2.13 -6.23 -5.73
N ALA A 66 -1.48 -5.54 -6.66
CA ALA A 66 -1.48 -5.91 -8.08
C ALA A 66 -0.82 -7.28 -8.32
N GLU A 67 0.31 -7.57 -7.67
CA GLU A 67 0.99 -8.86 -7.76
C GLU A 67 0.11 -10.02 -7.25
N LEU A 68 -0.63 -9.80 -6.16
CA LEU A 68 -1.55 -10.80 -5.59
C LEU A 68 -2.77 -11.02 -6.50
N ASP A 69 -3.33 -9.96 -7.08
CA ASP A 69 -4.42 -10.06 -8.07
C ASP A 69 -3.95 -10.80 -9.33
N ASP A 70 -2.77 -10.47 -9.85
CA ASP A 70 -2.17 -11.14 -11.01
C ASP A 70 -1.84 -12.61 -10.73
N LEU A 71 -1.44 -12.94 -9.49
CA LEU A 71 -1.24 -14.32 -9.07
C LEU A 71 -2.56 -15.08 -9.07
N LEU A 72 -3.63 -14.52 -8.48
CA LEU A 72 -4.96 -15.15 -8.48
C LEU A 72 -5.55 -15.34 -9.86
N ALA A 73 -5.33 -14.38 -10.76
CA ALA A 73 -5.80 -14.44 -12.15
C ALA A 73 -5.14 -15.59 -12.93
N ARG A 74 -3.88 -15.92 -12.62
CA ARG A 74 -3.13 -17.01 -13.24
C ARG A 74 -3.39 -18.37 -12.61
N MET A 75 -3.94 -18.42 -11.40
CA MET A 75 -4.28 -19.68 -10.76
C MET A 75 -5.56 -20.27 -11.35
N PRO A 76 -5.60 -21.56 -11.69
CA PRO A 76 -6.83 -22.22 -12.08
C PRO A 76 -7.84 -22.14 -10.93
N ALA A 77 -9.11 -21.92 -11.26
CA ALA A 77 -10.19 -22.11 -10.30
C ALA A 77 -10.22 -23.60 -9.96
N GLU A 78 -10.09 -23.94 -8.67
CA GLU A 78 -10.24 -25.32 -8.24
C GLU A 78 -11.63 -25.81 -8.67
N GLY A 79 -11.67 -26.80 -9.57
CA GLY A 79 -12.90 -27.38 -10.11
C GLY A 79 -13.23 -27.03 -11.56
N ARG A 80 -12.47 -27.60 -12.50
CA ARG A 80 -13.06 -28.13 -13.74
C ARG A 80 -12.29 -29.38 -14.14
N GLU A 81 -12.46 -30.44 -13.34
CA GLU A 81 -12.31 -31.79 -13.87
C GLU A 81 -13.31 -31.94 -15.02
N THR A 82 -12.76 -32.06 -16.22
CA THR A 82 -13.48 -32.46 -17.42
C THR A 82 -14.05 -33.86 -17.22
N VAL A 83 -15.35 -33.98 -17.50
CA VAL A 83 -16.15 -35.21 -17.65
C VAL A 83 -15.39 -36.31 -18.38
#